data_AF-A0A1B8A701-F1
#
_entry.id   AF-A0A1B8A701-F1
#
_cell.length_a   1.000
_cell.length_b   1.000
_cell.length_c   1.000
_cell.angle_alpha   90.00
_cell.angle_beta   90.00
_cell.angle_gamma   90.00
#
_symmetry.space_group_name_H-M   'P 1'
#
loop_
_entity.id
_entity.type
_entity.pdbx_description
1 polymer ?
#
loop_
_entity_poly.entity_id
_entity_poly.type
_entity_poly.pdbx_seq_one_letter_code
_entity_poly.pdbx_strand_id
1 'polypeptide(L)'
;MYACPAWSNANWKTRNTPYTHKTLEQLQRLQARAARVISGAFKATSIPALDIETYLLPVEHQIWRHNVECLGRITLGTETFGEQEQQRRANLIRERNIRMSPRRAIQKAIQEEQGFSLKELEVITPYVVAPWWIGPKTFIEENAEKARCLRTLAQKSRVGIHDVNHG
;
A
#
# COMPACT_ATOMS: atom_id res chain seq x y z
N MET A 1 -5.90 12.00 0.89
CA MET A 1 -5.86 12.25 -0.57
C MET A 1 -7.21 11.86 -1.15
N TYR A 2 -7.78 12.66 -2.07
CA TYR A 2 -9.12 12.46 -2.64
C TYR A 2 -9.15 11.68 -3.97
N ALA A 3 -8.01 11.18 -4.44
CA ALA A 3 -7.93 10.33 -5.62
C ALA A 3 -7.71 8.88 -5.18
N CYS A 4 -8.58 7.96 -5.61
CA CYS A 4 -8.37 6.52 -5.49
C CYS A 4 -7.47 6.08 -6.66
N PRO A 5 -6.22 5.67 -6.42
CA PRO A 5 -5.23 5.60 -7.49
C PRO A 5 -5.04 4.17 -8.01
N ALA A 6 -5.54 3.16 -7.29
CA ALA A 6 -5.59 1.77 -7.75
C ALA A 6 -6.21 1.64 -9.17
N TRP A 7 -7.17 2.51 -9.47
CA TRP A 7 -7.98 2.48 -10.69
C TRP A 7 -7.86 3.76 -11.51
N SER A 8 -6.99 4.70 -11.12
CA SER A 8 -6.76 5.90 -11.93
C SER A 8 -6.10 5.47 -13.22
N ASN A 9 -6.82 5.69 -14.33
CA ASN A 9 -6.38 5.30 -15.65
C ASN A 9 -5.22 6.20 -16.05
N ALA A 10 -4.01 5.81 -15.67
CA ALA A 10 -2.84 6.38 -16.26
C ALA A 10 -2.96 6.14 -17.77
N ASN A 11 -2.89 7.19 -18.59
CA ASN A 11 -3.09 7.17 -20.03
C ASN A 11 -2.08 6.21 -20.69
N TRP A 12 -2.41 4.92 -20.67
CA TRP A 12 -1.57 3.80 -21.10
C TRP A 12 -1.28 3.82 -22.60
N LYS A 13 -2.00 4.67 -23.36
CA LYS A 13 -1.74 4.90 -24.78
C LYS A 13 -0.55 5.81 -25.02
N THR A 14 -0.17 6.66 -24.08
CA THR A 14 0.91 7.62 -24.25
C THR A 14 2.08 7.22 -23.36
N ARG A 15 3.06 6.53 -23.96
CA ARG A 15 4.25 5.93 -23.32
C ARG A 15 4.99 6.83 -22.32
N ASN A 16 4.87 8.16 -22.46
CA ASN A 16 5.66 9.13 -21.70
C ASN A 16 4.85 10.03 -20.75
N THR A 17 3.52 9.96 -20.73
CA THR A 17 2.69 10.79 -19.82
C THR A 17 1.64 9.94 -19.13
N PRO A 18 1.91 9.45 -17.90
CA PRO A 18 0.98 8.59 -17.21
C PRO A 18 -0.33 9.33 -16.92
N TYR A 19 -0.33 10.64 -16.70
CA TYR A 19 -1.58 11.39 -16.50
C TYR A 19 -1.78 12.45 -17.57
N THR A 20 -3.04 12.71 -17.94
CA THR A 20 -3.36 13.86 -18.77
C THR A 20 -2.98 15.12 -18.02
N HIS A 21 -2.30 16.07 -18.66
CA HIS A 21 -1.91 17.35 -18.03
C HIS A 21 -3.11 18.04 -17.35
N LYS A 22 -4.28 17.99 -17.98
CA LYS A 22 -5.54 18.54 -17.44
C LYS A 22 -5.94 17.92 -16.10
N THR A 23 -5.76 16.61 -15.91
CA THR A 23 -6.13 15.93 -14.66
C THR A 23 -5.15 16.26 -13.55
N LEU A 24 -3.85 16.34 -13.86
CA LEU A 24 -2.85 16.77 -12.87
C LEU A 24 -3.09 18.21 -12.42
N GLU A 25 -3.35 19.11 -13.35
CA GLU A 25 -3.63 20.52 -13.05
C GLU A 25 -4.88 20.67 -12.15
N GLN A 26 -5.92 19.88 -12.40
CA GLN A 26 -7.12 19.86 -11.54
C GLN A 26 -6.81 19.38 -10.13
N LEU A 27 -6.01 18.33 -9.98
CA LEU A 27 -5.60 17.81 -8.67
C LEU A 27 -4.68 18.79 -7.93
N GLN A 28 -3.74 19.44 -8.63
CA GLN A 28 -2.89 20.48 -8.06
C GLN A 28 -3.71 21.67 -7.58
N ARG A 29 -4.71 22.12 -8.36
CA ARG A 29 -5.64 23.18 -7.94
C ARG A 29 -6.44 22.77 -6.71
N LEU A 30 -6.87 21.51 -6.62
CA LEU A 30 -7.59 20.97 -5.46
C LEU A 30 -6.68 20.94 -4.21
N GLN A 31 -5.45 20.44 -4.34
CA GLN A 31 -4.46 20.43 -3.28
C GLN A 31 -4.16 21.85 -2.79
N ALA A 32 -3.93 22.80 -3.70
CA ALA A 32 -3.69 24.20 -3.35
C ALA A 32 -4.88 24.84 -2.62
N ARG A 33 -6.12 24.45 -2.95
CA ARG A 33 -7.32 24.91 -2.23
C ARG A 33 -7.36 24.32 -0.82
N ALA A 34 -7.07 23.02 -0.67
CA ALA A 34 -7.01 22.38 0.63
C ALA A 34 -5.88 22.95 1.51
N ALA A 35 -4.68 23.12 0.97
CA ALA A 35 -3.52 23.68 1.67
C ALA A 35 -3.79 25.10 2.18
N ARG A 36 -4.48 25.94 1.40
CA ARG A 36 -4.92 27.27 1.85
C ARG A 36 -5.90 27.21 3.01
N VAL A 37 -6.85 26.29 2.98
CA VAL A 37 -7.81 26.11 4.07
C VAL A 37 -7.11 25.64 5.35
N ILE A 38 -6.17 24.70 5.23
CA ILE A 38 -5.40 24.17 6.36
C ILE A 38 -4.51 25.26 6.98
N SER A 39 -3.82 26.03 6.15
CA SER A 39 -2.84 27.04 6.61
C SER A 39 -3.46 28.40 6.93
N GLY A 40 -4.76 28.60 6.65
CA GLY A 40 -5.39 29.91 6.72
C GLY A 40 -4.79 30.95 5.77
N ALA A 41 -4.12 30.52 4.70
CA ALA A 41 -3.35 31.38 3.82
C ALA A 41 -4.22 32.10 2.78
N PHE A 42 -3.79 33.29 2.36
CA PHE A 42 -4.48 34.08 1.34
C PHE A 42 -4.56 33.35 0.00
N LYS A 43 -5.57 33.70 -0.81
CA LYS A 43 -5.75 33.15 -2.16
C LYS A 43 -4.56 33.43 -3.09
N ALA A 44 -3.84 34.53 -2.86
CA ALA A 44 -2.69 34.95 -3.64
C ALA A 44 -1.38 34.23 -3.26
N THR A 45 -1.36 33.46 -2.16
CA THR A 45 -0.18 32.72 -1.74
C THR A 45 0.19 31.67 -2.79
N SER A 46 1.48 31.58 -3.11
CA SER A 46 1.97 30.63 -4.11
C SER A 46 1.82 29.18 -3.64
N ILE A 47 1.45 28.30 -4.56
CA ILE A 47 1.30 26.85 -4.32
C ILE A 47 2.60 26.22 -3.78
N PRO A 48 3.79 26.45 -4.36
CA PRO A 48 5.02 25.82 -3.83
C PRO A 48 5.37 26.29 -2.42
N ALA A 49 5.06 27.54 -2.05
CA ALA A 49 5.23 28.00 -0.67
C ALA A 49 4.28 27.25 0.27
N LEU A 50 3.02 27.07 -0.14
CA LEU A 50 2.06 26.28 0.63
C LEU A 50 2.49 24.82 0.77
N ASP A 51 3.00 24.20 -0.28
CA ASP A 51 3.45 22.80 -0.22
C ASP A 51 4.62 22.63 0.77
N ILE A 52 5.55 23.60 0.83
CA ILE A 52 6.65 23.60 1.81
C ILE A 52 6.12 23.81 3.22
N GLU A 53 5.28 24.82 3.45
CA GLU A 53 4.72 25.14 4.78
C GLU A 53 3.83 24.03 5.35
N THR A 54 3.10 23.34 4.47
CA THR A 54 2.21 22.23 4.86
C THR A 54 2.87 20.86 4.78
N TYR A 55 4.17 20.80 4.44
CA TYR A 55 4.92 19.56 4.23
C TYR A 55 4.21 18.59 3.27
N LEU A 56 3.50 19.12 2.26
CA LEU A 56 2.79 18.32 1.27
C LEU A 56 3.73 17.92 0.13
N LEU A 57 3.71 16.64 -0.22
CA LEU A 57 4.39 16.18 -1.42
C LEU A 57 3.67 16.70 -2.68
N PRO A 58 4.38 16.88 -3.81
CA PRO A 58 3.76 17.06 -5.11
C PRO A 58 2.72 15.99 -5.39
N VAL A 59 1.63 16.37 -6.06
CA VAL A 59 0.47 15.50 -6.36
C VAL A 59 0.89 14.22 -7.07
N GLU A 60 1.87 14.31 -7.96
CA GLU A 60 2.39 13.18 -8.73
C GLU A 60 3.03 12.14 -7.81
N HIS A 61 3.90 12.57 -6.90
CA HIS A 61 4.57 11.69 -5.94
C HIS A 61 3.58 11.07 -4.94
N GLN A 62 2.58 11.85 -4.55
CA GLN A 62 1.46 11.39 -3.75
C GLN A 62 0.73 10.23 -4.44
N ILE A 63 0.34 10.41 -5.70
CA ILE A 63 -0.33 9.36 -6.49
C ILE A 63 0.55 8.10 -6.58
N TRP A 64 1.84 8.27 -6.86
CA TRP A 64 2.79 7.16 -6.92
C TRP A 64 2.91 6.40 -5.60
N ARG A 65 3.10 7.11 -4.48
CA ARG A 65 3.18 6.50 -3.15
C ARG A 65 1.95 5.65 -2.86
N HIS A 66 0.76 6.18 -3.13
CA HIS A 66 -0.46 5.42 -2.86
C HIS A 66 -0.65 4.27 -3.86
N ASN A 67 -0.25 4.42 -5.12
CA ASN A 67 -0.26 3.32 -6.09
C ASN A 67 0.61 2.15 -5.63
N VAL A 68 1.82 2.43 -5.16
CA VAL A 68 2.73 1.42 -4.61
C VAL A 68 2.11 0.76 -3.39
N GLU A 69 1.60 1.55 -2.44
CA GLU A 69 0.98 1.03 -1.21
C GLU A 69 -0.26 0.15 -1.52
N CYS A 70 -1.12 0.61 -2.43
CA CYS A 70 -2.33 -0.12 -2.80
C CYS A 70 -2.00 -1.40 -3.56
N LEU A 71 -1.06 -1.35 -4.50
CA LEU A 71 -0.59 -2.55 -5.20
C LEU A 71 0.10 -3.52 -4.25
N GLY A 72 0.89 -3.05 -3.29
CA GLY A 72 1.46 -3.88 -2.23
C GLY A 72 0.35 -4.64 -1.50
N ARG A 73 -0.64 -3.92 -0.95
CA ARG A 73 -1.75 -4.53 -0.21
C ARG A 73 -2.58 -5.51 -1.04
N ILE A 74 -2.90 -5.17 -2.29
CA ILE A 74 -3.67 -6.06 -3.18
C ILE A 74 -2.85 -7.31 -3.54
N THR A 75 -1.56 -7.13 -3.86
CA THR A 75 -0.72 -8.25 -4.32
C THR A 75 -0.45 -9.24 -3.19
N LEU A 76 -0.17 -8.74 -1.98
CA LEU A 76 0.02 -9.57 -0.77
C LEU A 76 -1.19 -10.47 -0.46
N GLY A 77 -2.42 -10.00 -0.74
CA GLY A 77 -3.64 -10.76 -0.46
C GLY A 77 -3.93 -11.89 -1.44
N THR A 78 -3.32 -11.87 -2.62
CA THR A 78 -3.65 -12.79 -3.75
C THR A 78 -2.73 -14.01 -3.86
N GLU A 79 -1.73 -14.14 -2.97
CA GLU A 79 -0.82 -15.30 -2.96
C GLU A 79 -1.40 -16.55 -2.30
N THR A 80 -2.67 -16.51 -1.86
CA THR A 80 -3.40 -17.74 -1.55
C THR A 80 -3.60 -18.53 -2.85
N PHE A 81 -2.70 -19.50 -3.05
CA PHE A 81 -2.51 -20.54 -4.07
C PHE A 81 -3.62 -20.92 -5.08
N GLY A 82 -4.89 -20.51 -4.91
CA GLY A 82 -5.98 -20.72 -5.88
C GLY A 82 -6.22 -19.55 -6.84
N GLU A 83 -5.92 -18.30 -6.44
CA GLU A 83 -6.27 -17.13 -7.24
C GLU A 83 -5.28 -16.86 -8.38
N GLN A 84 -4.01 -17.25 -8.24
CA GLN A 84 -3.01 -17.12 -9.31
C GLN A 84 -3.40 -17.93 -10.56
N GLU A 85 -4.01 -19.10 -10.40
CA GLU A 85 -4.45 -19.97 -11.51
C GLU A 85 -5.73 -19.44 -12.17
N GLN A 86 -6.69 -18.94 -11.39
CA GLN A 86 -7.88 -18.24 -11.91
C GLN A 86 -7.51 -16.95 -12.63
N GLN A 87 -6.54 -16.19 -12.08
CA GLN A 87 -5.99 -15.00 -12.70
C GLN A 87 -5.27 -15.37 -14.00
N ARG A 88 -4.50 -16.46 -14.06
CA ARG A 88 -3.87 -16.97 -15.29
C ARG A 88 -4.90 -17.27 -16.38
N ARG A 89 -6.00 -17.95 -16.03
CA ARG A 89 -7.09 -18.26 -16.96
C ARG A 89 -7.82 -17.00 -17.44
N ALA A 90 -8.09 -16.05 -16.55
CA ALA A 90 -8.67 -14.75 -16.92
C ALA A 90 -7.70 -13.91 -17.78
N ASN A 91 -6.39 -14.05 -17.56
CA ASN A 91 -5.35 -13.38 -18.33
C ASN A 91 -5.29 -13.88 -19.77
N LEU A 92 -5.40 -15.19 -20.00
CA LEU A 92 -5.47 -15.80 -21.34
C LEU A 92 -6.71 -15.35 -22.13
N ILE A 93 -7.85 -15.20 -21.45
CA ILE A 93 -9.08 -14.68 -22.06
C ILE A 93 -8.94 -13.18 -22.39
N ARG A 94 -8.24 -12.41 -21.54
CA ARG A 94 -7.97 -10.98 -21.76
C ARG A 94 -6.88 -10.70 -22.78
N GLU A 95 -5.93 -11.61 -23.02
CA GLU A 95 -4.90 -11.42 -24.05
C GLU A 95 -5.46 -11.36 -25.48
N ARG A 96 -6.65 -11.93 -25.72
CA ARG A 96 -7.40 -11.71 -26.98
C ARG A 96 -7.97 -10.29 -27.11
N ASN A 97 -8.08 -9.54 -26.01
CA ASN A 97 -8.60 -8.17 -25.99
C ASN A 97 -7.47 -7.19 -25.68
N ILE A 98 -7.09 -6.37 -26.66
CA ILE A 98 -5.93 -5.46 -26.75
C ILE A 98 -5.89 -4.33 -25.68
N ARG A 99 -6.55 -4.47 -24.51
CA ARG A 99 -6.62 -3.46 -23.46
C ARG A 99 -5.90 -3.94 -22.20
N MET A 100 -4.77 -3.33 -21.88
CA MET A 100 -4.12 -3.50 -20.58
C MET A 100 -5.04 -2.98 -19.47
N SER A 101 -5.16 -3.71 -18.35
CA SER A 101 -5.91 -3.21 -17.20
C SER A 101 -5.13 -2.10 -16.49
N PRO A 102 -5.79 -1.10 -15.89
CA PRO A 102 -5.13 -0.04 -15.13
C PRO A 102 -4.13 -0.56 -14.09
N ARG A 103 -4.53 -1.61 -13.34
CA ARG A 103 -3.66 -2.31 -12.38
C ARG A 103 -2.36 -2.81 -13.01
N ARG A 104 -2.45 -3.48 -14.16
CA ARG A 104 -1.26 -4.02 -14.87
C ARG A 104 -0.38 -2.92 -15.42
N ALA A 105 -0.98 -1.82 -15.91
CA ALA A 105 -0.22 -0.68 -16.42
C ALA A 105 0.60 -0.03 -15.31
N ILE A 106 0.00 0.21 -14.14
CA ILE A 106 0.69 0.78 -12.97
C ILE A 106 1.76 -0.19 -12.45
N GLN A 107 1.44 -1.49 -12.35
CA GLN A 107 2.41 -2.51 -11.95
C GLN A 107 3.64 -2.54 -12.86
N LYS A 108 3.43 -2.48 -14.18
CA LYS A 108 4.51 -2.43 -15.16
C LYS A 108 5.34 -1.15 -15.01
N ALA A 109 4.70 0.00 -14.85
CA ALA A 109 5.39 1.27 -14.69
C ALA A 109 6.26 1.32 -13.41
N ILE A 110 5.78 0.76 -12.29
CA ILE A 110 6.57 0.66 -11.06
C ILE A 110 7.80 -0.24 -11.25
N GLN A 111 7.62 -1.39 -11.93
CA GLN A 111 8.72 -2.30 -12.23
C GLN A 111 9.78 -1.64 -13.13
N GLU A 112 9.35 -0.85 -14.12
CA GLU A 112 10.25 -0.13 -15.04
C GLU A 112 10.96 1.04 -14.38
N GLU A 113 10.28 1.86 -13.56
CA GLU A 113 10.86 3.08 -12.98
C GLU A 113 11.68 2.84 -11.71
N GLN A 114 11.27 1.91 -10.85
CA GLN A 114 11.89 1.70 -9.54
C GLN A 114 12.79 0.47 -9.46
N GLY A 115 12.79 -0.38 -10.49
CA GLY A 115 13.53 -1.65 -10.47
C GLY A 115 13.10 -2.61 -9.36
N PHE A 116 11.95 -2.35 -8.73
CA PHE A 116 11.51 -3.03 -7.54
C PHE A 116 10.54 -4.16 -7.90
N SER A 117 10.84 -5.37 -7.42
CA SER A 117 10.02 -6.56 -7.65
C SER A 117 8.92 -6.65 -6.61
N LEU A 118 7.66 -6.47 -7.01
CA LEU A 118 6.50 -6.69 -6.12
C LEU A 118 6.41 -8.12 -5.56
N LYS A 119 7.16 -9.08 -6.13
CA LYS A 119 7.25 -10.46 -5.63
C LYS A 119 8.19 -10.60 -4.43
N GLU A 120 9.05 -9.61 -4.20
CA GLU A 120 10.00 -9.59 -3.07
C GLU A 120 9.42 -8.86 -1.85
N LEU A 121 8.19 -8.34 -1.94
CA LEU A 121 7.53 -7.76 -0.77
C LEU A 121 7.33 -8.83 0.30
N GLU A 122 7.64 -8.46 1.54
CA GLU A 122 7.27 -9.27 2.70
C GLU A 122 5.76 -9.49 2.72
N VAL A 123 5.35 -10.75 2.79
CA VAL A 123 3.94 -11.11 2.96
C VAL A 123 3.54 -10.80 4.40
N ILE A 124 2.82 -9.71 4.60
CA ILE A 124 2.14 -9.40 5.86
C ILE A 124 0.93 -10.33 5.95
N THR A 125 1.06 -11.40 6.74
CA THR A 125 -0.10 -12.24 7.10
C THR A 125 -1.11 -11.35 7.83
N PRO A 126 -2.31 -11.12 7.27
CA PRO A 126 -3.32 -10.37 7.97
C PRO A 126 -3.74 -11.20 9.18
N TYR A 127 -3.39 -10.72 10.37
CA TYR A 127 -3.97 -11.26 11.59
C TYR A 127 -5.43 -10.79 11.62
N VAL A 128 -6.34 -11.62 11.09
CA VAL A 128 -7.78 -11.42 11.23
C VAL A 128 -8.12 -11.71 12.68
N VAL A 129 -7.87 -10.74 13.53
CA VAL A 129 -8.27 -10.76 14.94
C VAL A 129 -9.58 -9.99 15.04
N ALA A 130 -10.50 -10.53 15.82
CA ALA A 130 -11.75 -9.85 16.08
C ALA A 130 -11.47 -8.46 16.68
N PRO A 131 -12.26 -7.42 16.38
CA PRO A 131 -12.01 -6.06 16.85
C PRO A 131 -12.04 -5.92 18.38
N TRP A 132 -12.58 -6.90 19.10
CA TRP A 132 -12.55 -7.00 20.57
C TRP A 132 -11.40 -7.86 21.11
N TRP A 133 -10.46 -8.29 20.27
CA TRP A 133 -9.30 -9.05 20.73
C TRP A 133 -8.33 -8.14 21.48
N ILE A 134 -8.11 -8.46 22.75
CA ILE A 134 -7.09 -7.82 23.57
C ILE A 134 -5.80 -8.60 23.32
N GLY A 135 -4.81 -7.92 22.73
CA GLY A 135 -3.52 -8.53 22.41
C GLY A 135 -2.82 -9.11 23.65
N PRO A 136 -1.81 -9.99 23.44
CA PRO A 136 -1.02 -10.51 24.55
C PRO A 136 -0.39 -9.35 25.34
N LYS A 137 -0.41 -9.43 26.67
CA LYS A 137 0.26 -8.44 27.54
C LYS A 137 1.75 -8.40 27.19
N THR A 138 2.20 -7.29 26.61
CA THR A 138 3.61 -7.04 26.32
C THR A 138 4.25 -6.37 27.53
N PHE A 139 5.39 -6.91 27.95
CA PHE A 139 6.22 -6.34 29.01
C PHE A 139 7.53 -5.85 28.36
N ILE A 140 7.91 -4.61 28.62
CA ILE A 140 9.21 -4.07 28.21
C ILE A 140 10.16 -4.31 29.38
N GLU A 141 11.03 -5.31 29.24
CA GLU A 141 12.02 -5.65 30.26
C GLU A 141 13.26 -4.75 30.15
N GLU A 142 13.91 -4.49 31.29
CA GLU A 142 15.09 -3.62 31.38
C GLU A 142 16.32 -4.17 30.64
N ASN A 143 16.38 -5.48 30.41
CA ASN A 143 17.53 -6.14 29.79
C ASN A 143 17.10 -7.15 28.72
N ALA A 144 17.85 -7.20 27.61
CA ALA A 144 17.62 -8.07 26.47
C ALA A 144 17.72 -9.57 26.81
N GLU A 145 18.49 -9.95 27.83
CA GLU A 145 18.59 -11.34 28.30
C GLU A 145 17.32 -11.79 29.03
N LYS A 146 16.79 -10.94 29.92
CA LYS A 146 15.53 -11.20 30.65
C LYS A 146 14.34 -11.28 29.69
N ALA A 147 14.29 -10.38 28.70
CA ALA A 147 13.26 -10.41 27.66
C ALA A 147 13.28 -11.73 26.86
N ARG A 148 14.48 -12.23 26.53
CA ARG A 148 14.64 -13.51 25.81
C ARG A 148 14.23 -14.71 26.67
N CYS A 149 14.63 -14.76 27.93
CA CYS A 149 14.22 -15.83 28.85
C CYS A 149 12.69 -15.92 29.01
N LEU A 150 12.02 -14.79 29.24
CA LEU A 150 10.55 -14.76 29.34
C LEU A 150 9.86 -15.20 28.05
N ARG A 151 10.39 -14.80 26.89
CA ARG A 151 9.87 -15.22 25.58
C ARG A 151 9.97 -16.74 25.40
N THR A 152 11.12 -17.34 25.75
CA THR A 152 11.32 -18.79 25.66
C THR A 152 10.41 -19.55 26.63
N LEU A 153 10.21 -19.03 27.84
CA LEU A 153 9.30 -19.62 28.83
C LEU A 153 7.83 -19.56 28.40
N ALA A 154 7.38 -18.43 27.86
CA ALA A 154 6.01 -18.27 27.34
C ALA A 154 5.73 -19.14 26.11
N GLN A 155 6.77 -19.40 25.30
CA GLN A 155 6.67 -20.33 24.17
C GLN A 155 6.52 -21.78 24.66
N LYS A 156 7.29 -22.17 25.68
CA LYS A 156 7.24 -23.51 26.28
C LYS A 156 5.90 -23.80 26.98
N SER A 157 5.30 -22.80 27.64
CA SER A 157 3.97 -22.94 28.25
C SER A 157 2.84 -23.06 27.22
N ARG A 158 2.99 -22.49 26.01
CA ARG A 158 2.03 -22.66 24.91
C ARG A 158 2.10 -24.06 24.30
N VAL A 159 3.30 -24.65 24.20
CA VAL A 159 3.48 -25.99 23.64
C VAL A 159 2.96 -27.07 24.60
N GLY A 160 3.17 -26.92 25.91
CA GLY A 160 2.73 -27.91 26.91
C GLY A 160 1.21 -28.03 27.13
N ILE A 161 0.39 -27.12 26.61
CA ILE A 161 -1.09 -27.22 26.71
C ILE A 161 -1.66 -28.21 25.69
N HIS A 162 -0.92 -28.55 24.64
CA HIS A 162 -1.38 -29.48 23.59
C HIS A 162 -1.11 -30.97 23.88
N ASP A 163 -0.32 -31.30 24.91
CA ASP A 163 0.13 -32.69 25.18
C ASP A 163 -0.64 -33.42 26.30
N VAL A 164 -1.72 -32.84 26.87
CA VAL A 164 -2.39 -33.41 28.08
C VAL A 164 -3.73 -34.12 27.78
N ASN A 165 -4.16 -34.23 26.53
CA ASN A 165 -5.41 -34.95 26.19
C ASN A 165 -5.17 -36.21 25.34
N HIS A 166 -4.57 -37.25 25.94
CA HIS A 166 -4.84 -38.65 25.58
C HIS A 166 -4.41 -39.56 26.74
N GLY A 167 -5.38 -39.98 27.54
CA GLY A 167 -5.29 -40.99 28.59
C GLY A 167 -6.69 -41.44 28.97
#